data_AF-A0A227J6B8-F1
#
_entry.id   AF-A0A227J6B8-F1
#
_cell.length_a   1.000
_cell.length_b   1.000
_cell.length_c   1.000
_cell.angle_alpha   90.00
_cell.angle_beta   90.00
_cell.angle_gamma   90.00
#
_symmetry.space_group_name_H-M   'P 1'
#
loop_
_entity.id
_entity.type
_entity.pdbx_description
1 polymer ?
#
loop_
_entity_poly.entity_id
_entity_poly.type
_entity_poly.pdbx_seq_one_letter_code
_entity_poly.pdbx_strand_id
1 'polypeptide(L)'
;VVADLTIHNLALDIRTVDLLPTSSNQEPTTDVDQNEVKLIDQLDSLLLRQFEDFTITNSRVWYKSVSGETRRLDIEQLRWSNQGKRHLAEGTVSIADASLNSLLVNANFKDHG
;
A
#
# COMPACT_ATOMS: atom_id res chain seq x y z
N VAL A 1 -11.82 6.45 -20.92
CA VAL A 1 -10.51 7.13 -20.82
C VAL A 1 -9.67 6.22 -19.96
N VAL A 2 -8.68 5.55 -20.52
CA VAL A 2 -7.70 4.77 -19.74
C VAL A 2 -6.58 5.74 -19.43
N ALA A 3 -6.34 6.00 -18.15
CA ALA A 3 -5.22 6.83 -17.72
C ALA A 3 -4.18 5.90 -17.11
N ASP A 4 -2.99 5.87 -17.69
CA ASP A 4 -1.86 5.15 -17.09
C ASP A 4 -1.16 6.10 -16.13
N LEU A 5 -1.11 5.74 -14.84
CA LEU A 5 -0.41 6.53 -13.83
C LEU A 5 0.98 5.93 -13.59
N THR A 6 2.02 6.76 -13.73
CA THR A 6 3.36 6.41 -13.27
C THR A 6 3.75 7.32 -12.11
N ILE A 7 4.05 6.71 -10.96
CA ILE A 7 4.51 7.39 -9.76
C ILE A 7 5.99 7.09 -9.59
N HIS A 8 6.80 8.13 -9.46
CA HIS A 8 8.23 8.01 -9.25
C HIS A 8 8.62 8.70 -7.95
N ASN A 9 9.46 8.04 -7.14
CA ASN A 9 9.98 8.59 -5.89
C ASN A 9 8.89 9.04 -4.90
N LEU A 10 7.80 8.26 -4.80
CA LEU A 10 6.81 8.44 -3.74
C LEU A 10 7.45 8.18 -2.38
N ALA A 11 7.16 9.04 -1.41
CA ALA A 11 7.48 8.84 -0.01
C ALA A 11 6.17 8.93 0.77
N LEU A 12 5.68 7.79 1.27
CA LEU A 12 4.40 7.68 1.97
C LEU A 12 4.62 7.14 3.37
N ASP A 13 4.11 7.84 4.38
CA ASP A 13 4.17 7.41 5.77
C ASP A 13 2.75 7.15 6.29
N ILE A 14 2.48 5.90 6.66
CA ILE A 14 1.16 5.42 7.11
C ILE A 14 1.29 4.61 8.41
N ARG A 15 2.33 4.88 9.21
CA ARG A 15 2.61 4.15 10.47
C ARG A 15 1.54 4.33 11.55
N THR A 16 0.79 5.42 11.47
CA THR A 16 -0.31 5.81 12.38
C THR A 16 -1.63 5.16 12.00
N VAL A 17 -1.76 4.66 10.77
CA VAL A 17 -2.96 3.99 10.27
C VAL A 17 -2.91 2.52 10.67
N ASP A 18 -3.98 2.03 11.30
CA ASP A 18 -4.15 0.61 11.54
C ASP A 18 -4.67 -0.10 10.29
N LEU A 19 -3.75 -0.67 9.50
CA LEU A 19 -4.05 -1.39 8.25
C LEU A 19 -4.56 -2.82 8.50
N LEU A 20 -4.44 -3.33 9.72
CA LEU A 20 -4.76 -4.70 10.08
C LEU A 20 -5.61 -4.69 11.34
N PRO A 21 -6.88 -4.24 11.25
CA PRO A 21 -7.77 -4.24 12.39
C PRO A 21 -8.00 -5.68 12.83
N THR A 22 -7.22 -6.14 13.80
CA THR A 22 -7.50 -7.39 14.48
C THR A 22 -8.85 -7.20 15.18
N SER A 23 -9.79 -8.10 14.98
CA SER A 23 -11.10 -8.11 15.65
C SER A 23 -10.96 -8.34 17.17
N SER A 24 -10.23 -7.48 17.88
CA SER A 24 -10.36 -7.30 19.31
C SER A 24 -11.20 -6.06 19.51
N ASN A 25 -12.32 -6.25 20.20
CA ASN A 25 -13.31 -5.23 20.54
C ASN A 25 -12.73 -4.21 21.55
N GLN A 26 -11.64 -3.54 21.19
CA GLN A 26 -11.05 -2.44 21.94
C GLN A 26 -11.49 -1.15 21.26
N GLU A 27 -12.19 -0.31 22.03
CA GLU A 27 -12.53 1.05 21.62
C GLU A 27 -11.30 1.75 21.04
N PRO A 28 -11.46 2.56 19.98
CA PRO A 28 -10.36 3.26 19.34
C PRO A 28 -9.66 4.11 20.41
N THR A 29 -8.45 3.71 20.77
CA THR A 29 -7.58 4.53 21.60
C THR A 29 -7.12 5.69 20.73
N THR A 30 -7.84 6.79 20.92
CA THR A 30 -7.47 8.21 20.78
C THR A 30 -6.35 8.55 19.76
N ASP A 31 -6.74 9.35 18.77
CA ASP A 31 -5.91 10.10 17.81
C ASP A 31 -5.35 9.35 16.58
N VAL A 32 -6.19 8.58 15.88
CA VAL A 32 -5.98 8.51 14.42
C VAL A 32 -6.45 9.84 13.84
N ASP A 33 -5.52 10.63 13.28
CA ASP A 33 -5.86 11.90 12.65
C ASP A 33 -6.89 11.64 11.53
N GLN A 34 -8.05 12.27 11.65
CA GLN A 34 -9.14 12.16 10.68
C GLN A 34 -8.68 12.53 9.26
N ASN A 35 -7.60 13.29 9.12
CA ASN A 35 -6.99 13.60 7.84
C ASN A 35 -6.21 12.43 7.23
N GLU A 36 -5.58 11.58 8.05
CA GLU A 36 -4.83 10.42 7.56
C GLU A 36 -5.77 9.31 7.08
N VAL A 37 -6.89 9.07 7.77
CA VAL A 37 -7.95 8.16 7.29
C VAL A 37 -8.47 8.63 5.93
N LYS A 38 -8.76 9.93 5.79
CA LYS A 38 -9.19 10.51 4.51
C LYS A 38 -8.15 10.37 3.41
N LEU A 39 -6.85 10.47 3.73
CA LEU A 39 -5.78 10.27 2.76
C LEU A 39 -5.78 8.84 2.23
N ILE A 40 -5.95 7.84 3.12
CA ILE A 40 -6.04 6.44 2.71
C ILE A 40 -7.25 6.22 1.80
N ASP A 41 -8.42 6.74 2.18
CA ASP A 41 -9.63 6.65 1.36
C ASP A 41 -9.44 7.29 -0.03
N GLN A 42 -8.71 8.41 -0.10
CA GLN A 42 -8.39 9.09 -1.36
C GLN A 42 -7.41 8.29 -2.22
N LEU A 43 -6.34 7.74 -1.62
CA LEU A 43 -5.38 6.89 -2.32
C LEU A 43 -6.07 5.65 -2.87
N ASP A 44 -6.91 5.03 -2.05
CA ASP A 44 -7.71 3.87 -2.41
C ASP A 44 -8.69 4.21 -3.55
N SER A 45 -9.42 5.32 -3.45
CA SER A 45 -10.31 5.83 -4.52
C SER A 45 -9.58 6.04 -5.85
N LEU A 46 -8.42 6.69 -5.80
CA LEU A 46 -7.63 6.98 -6.99
C LEU A 46 -7.01 5.69 -7.55
N LEU A 47 -6.19 5.00 -6.77
CA LEU A 47 -5.35 3.91 -7.24
C LEU A 47 -6.13 2.65 -7.58
N LEU A 48 -7.16 2.29 -6.81
CA LEU A 48 -7.87 1.01 -6.99
C LEU A 48 -9.17 1.12 -7.79
N ARG A 49 -9.81 2.30 -7.86
CA ARG A 49 -11.10 2.46 -8.59
C ARG A 49 -11.03 3.30 -9.84
N GLN A 50 -10.16 4.30 -9.90
CA GLN A 50 -10.11 5.22 -11.05
C GLN A 50 -9.10 4.77 -12.11
N PHE A 51 -7.96 4.21 -11.69
CA PHE A 51 -6.93 3.73 -12.61
C PHE A 51 -7.11 2.25 -12.94
N GLU A 52 -6.99 1.89 -14.22
CA GLU A 52 -6.93 0.48 -14.65
C GLU A 52 -5.53 -0.07 -14.41
N ASP A 53 -4.49 0.66 -14.81
CA ASP A 53 -3.10 0.27 -14.59
C ASP A 53 -2.29 1.43 -13.99
N PHE A 54 -1.36 1.10 -13.09
CA PHE A 54 -0.39 2.06 -12.59
C PHE A 54 0.95 1.40 -12.27
N THR A 55 2.01 2.22 -12.30
CA THR A 55 3.37 1.79 -11.97
C THR A 55 3.95 2.70 -10.90
N ILE A 56 4.56 2.10 -9.88
CA ILE A 56 5.29 2.81 -8.82
C ILE A 56 6.77 2.43 -8.93
N THR A 57 7.66 3.42 -8.97
CA THR A 57 9.11 3.19 -9.06
C THR A 57 9.89 4.02 -8.04
N ASN A 58 11.02 3.49 -7.59
CA ASN A 58 11.97 4.17 -6.70
C ASN A 58 11.32 4.79 -5.47
N SER A 59 10.32 4.12 -4.90
CA SER A 59 9.42 4.69 -3.89
C SER A 59 9.60 4.03 -2.53
N ARG A 60 9.09 4.67 -1.48
CA ARG A 60 9.25 4.27 -0.08
C ARG A 60 7.94 4.41 0.68
N VAL A 61 7.56 3.35 1.38
CA VAL A 61 6.37 3.32 2.23
C VAL A 61 6.76 2.92 3.65
N TRP A 62 6.48 3.77 4.64
CA TRP A 62 6.62 3.43 6.05
C TRP A 62 5.27 2.96 6.60
N TYR A 63 5.25 1.77 7.21
CA TYR A 63 4.02 1.14 7.67
C TYR A 63 4.23 0.36 8.97
N LYS A 64 3.14 0.06 9.67
CA LYS A 64 3.14 -0.87 10.80
C LYS A 64 2.89 -2.29 10.29
N SER A 65 3.82 -3.21 10.56
CA SER A 65 3.74 -4.59 10.10
C SER A 65 2.69 -5.40 10.87
N VAL A 66 2.41 -6.62 10.40
CA VAL A 66 1.58 -7.61 11.13
C VAL A 66 2.11 -7.94 12.53
N SER A 67 3.41 -7.74 12.80
CA SER A 67 4.01 -7.94 14.13
C SER A 67 3.93 -6.70 15.02
N GLY A 68 3.34 -5.61 14.52
CA GLY A 68 3.24 -4.33 15.22
C GLY A 68 4.47 -3.44 15.12
N GLU A 69 5.54 -3.91 14.47
CA GLU A 69 6.77 -3.16 14.26
C GLU A 69 6.62 -2.14 13.14
N THR A 70 7.25 -0.98 13.28
CA THR A 70 7.41 -0.06 12.15
C THR A 70 8.44 -0.62 11.16
N ARG A 71 8.10 -0.65 9.88
CA ARG A 71 8.99 -1.05 8.79
C ARG A 71 8.93 -0.07 7.63
N ARG A 72 9.94 -0.14 6.75
CA ARG A 72 9.97 0.56 5.47
C ARG A 72 9.99 -0.45 4.33
N LEU A 73 9.05 -0.31 3.41
CA LEU A 73 9.05 -0.99 2.12
C LEU A 73 9.71 -0.08 1.08
N ASP A 74 10.83 -0.52 0.53
CA ASP A 74 11.48 0.12 -0.60
C ASP A 74 10.97 -0.55 -1.88
N ILE A 75 10.39 0.23 -2.79
CA ILE A 75 9.84 -0.24 -4.07
C ILE A 75 10.81 0.18 -5.17
N GLU A 76 11.48 -0.80 -5.77
CA GLU A 76 12.29 -0.56 -6.97
C GLU A 76 11.36 -0.30 -8.16
N GLN A 77 10.47 -1.24 -8.43
CA GLN A 77 9.42 -1.14 -9.44
C GLN A 77 8.26 -2.06 -9.08
N LEU A 78 7.03 -1.56 -9.16
CA LEU A 78 5.80 -2.32 -8.98
C LEU A 78 4.79 -1.91 -10.05
N ARG A 79 4.38 -2.84 -10.91
CA ARG A 79 3.23 -2.67 -11.80
C ARG A 79 1.99 -3.24 -11.14
N TRP A 80 0.90 -2.50 -11.21
CA TRP A 80 -0.39 -2.87 -10.66
C TRP A 80 -1.46 -2.76 -11.74
N SER A 81 -2.36 -3.75 -11.78
CA SER A 81 -3.48 -3.81 -12.73
C SER A 81 -4.77 -4.14 -12.00
N ASN A 82 -5.78 -3.27 -12.16
CA ASN A 82 -7.12 -3.36 -11.60
C ASN A 82 -8.08 -3.90 -12.67
N GLN A 83 -8.60 -5.10 -12.43
CA GLN A 83 -9.60 -5.77 -13.27
C GLN A 83 -10.91 -5.88 -12.49
N GLY A 84 -11.57 -4.73 -12.30
CA GLY A 84 -12.71 -4.61 -11.38
C GLY A 84 -12.27 -4.89 -9.94
N LYS A 85 -12.81 -5.95 -9.33
CA LYS A 85 -12.47 -6.38 -7.95
C LYS A 85 -11.21 -7.26 -7.87
N ARG A 86 -10.53 -7.51 -8.97
CA ARG A 86 -9.31 -8.33 -9.01
C ARG A 86 -8.12 -7.42 -9.25
N HIS A 87 -7.09 -7.56 -8.43
CA HIS A 87 -5.89 -6.74 -8.52
C HIS A 87 -4.67 -7.62 -8.73
N LEU A 88 -3.90 -7.33 -9.76
CA LEU A 88 -2.65 -8.03 -10.06
C LEU A 88 -1.49 -7.09 -9.76
N ALA A 89 -0.49 -7.58 -9.05
CA ALA A 89 0.72 -6.82 -8.75
C ALA A 89 1.96 -7.64 -9.09
N GLU A 90 2.89 -7.03 -9.81
CA GLU A 90 4.19 -7.65 -10.08
C GLU A 90 5.33 -6.63 -9.93
N GLY A 91 6.46 -7.06 -9.38
CA GLY A 91 7.56 -6.13 -9.17
C GLY A 91 8.67 -6.63 -8.27
N THR A 92 9.52 -5.69 -7.87
CA THR A 92 10.66 -5.91 -6.99
C THR A 92 10.58 -4.93 -5.83
N VAL A 93 10.62 -5.47 -4.62
CA VAL A 93 10.59 -4.68 -3.38
C VAL A 93 11.65 -5.17 -2.41
N SER A 94 12.05 -4.35 -1.45
CA SER A 94 12.85 -4.77 -0.31
C SER A 94 12.27 -4.20 0.98
N ILE A 95 12.51 -4.88 2.09
CA ILE A 95 12.09 -4.41 3.40
C ILE A 95 13.35 -3.96 4.11
N ALA A 96 13.42 -2.67 4.45
CA ALA A 96 14.55 -2.15 5.21
C ALA A 96 14.71 -2.93 6.52
N ASP A 97 15.96 -3.19 6.90
CA ASP A 97 16.33 -3.90 8.13
C ASP A 97 15.87 -5.36 8.20
N ALA A 98 15.28 -5.91 7.12
CA ALA A 98 15.18 -7.35 6.95
C ALA A 98 16.52 -7.89 6.42
N SER A 99 16.91 -9.10 6.81
CA SER A 99 18.03 -9.84 6.20
C SER A 99 17.77 -10.26 4.74
N LEU A 100 16.68 -9.76 4.15
CA LEU A 100 16.22 -10.03 2.79
C LEU A 100 16.58 -8.83 1.92
N ASN A 101 17.52 -9.02 1.00
CA ASN A 101 18.02 -7.94 0.14
C ASN A 101 16.97 -7.45 -0.87
N SER A 102 16.18 -8.36 -1.45
CA SER A 102 15.16 -8.05 -2.47
C SER A 102 14.18 -9.21 -2.61
N LEU A 103 12.92 -8.90 -2.89
CA LEU A 103 11.81 -9.82 -3.06
C LEU A 103 11.12 -9.56 -4.40
N LEU A 104 10.96 -10.62 -5.19
CA LEU A 104 10.08 -10.61 -6.34
C LEU A 104 8.64 -10.77 -5.86
N VAL A 105 7.80 -9.83 -6.24
CA VAL A 105 6.37 -9.83 -5.95
C VAL A 105 5.64 -10.31 -7.20
N ASN A 106 4.79 -11.30 -7.02
CA ASN A 106 3.73 -11.64 -7.95
C ASN A 106 2.49 -11.96 -7.11
N ALA A 107 1.49 -11.09 -7.20
CA ALA A 107 0.32 -11.16 -6.35
C ALA A 107 -0.97 -11.00 -7.16
N ASN A 108 -2.01 -11.66 -6.68
CA ASN A 108 -3.33 -11.69 -7.27
C ASN A 108 -4.35 -11.60 -6.14
N PHE A 109 -4.80 -10.38 -5.88
CA PHE A 109 -5.74 -10.05 -4.82
C PHE A 109 -7.16 -9.97 -5.36
N LYS A 110 -8.12 -10.24 -4.49
CA LYS A 110 -9.53 -9.98 -4.74
C LYS A 110 -10.04 -9.05 -3.65
N ASP A 111 -10.43 -7.85 -4.05
CA ASP A 111 -11.09 -6.87 -3.18
C ASP A 111 -12.57 -7.23 -3.03
N HIS A 112 -13.10 -6.99 -1.83
CA HIS A 112 -14.50 -7.23 -1.50
C HIS A 112 -15.31 -5.94 -1.40
N GLY A 113 -14.68 -4.76 -1.37
CA GLY A 113 -15.31 -3.48 -1.13
C GLY A 113 -15.25 -3.12 0.34
#